data_AF-A0A7Y6BVS0-F1
#
_entry.id   AF-A0A7Y6BVS0-F1
#
_cell.length_a   1.000
_cell.length_b   1.000
_cell.length_c   1.000
_cell.angle_alpha   90.00
_cell.angle_beta   90.00
_cell.angle_gamma   90.00
#
_symmetry.space_group_name_H-M   'P 1'
#
loop_
_entity.id
_entity.type
_entity.pdbx_description
1 polymer ?
#
loop_
_entity_poly.entity_id
_entity_poly.type
_entity_poly.pdbx_seq_one_letter_code
_entity_poly.pdbx_strand_id
1 'polypeptide(L)' 'MTYVDTSDISAQMFVTVLLFLIVLAPLFSLGILRLFQSKKKAGFMYMLSGVLVYVVFQTFMSIFF' A
#
# COMPACT_ATOMS: atom_id res chain seq x y z
N MET A 1 -25.25 13.12 1.41
CA MET A 1 -24.00 12.34 1.47
C MET A 1 -23.82 11.94 2.91
N THR A 2 -23.83 10.65 3.23
CA THR A 2 -23.43 10.16 4.55
C THR A 2 -21.96 10.54 4.74
N TYR A 3 -21.69 11.45 5.65
CA TYR A 3 -20.32 11.72 6.09
C TYR A 3 -19.81 10.39 6.64
N VAL A 4 -18.73 9.88 6.03
CA VAL A 4 -17.99 8.76 6.61
C VAL A 4 -17.40 9.30 7.90
N ASP A 5 -17.98 8.91 9.03
CA ASP A 5 -17.51 9.35 10.32
C ASP A 5 -16.14 8.73 10.58
N THR A 6 -15.16 9.59 10.83
CA THR A 6 -13.78 9.23 11.13
C THR A 6 -13.43 9.48 12.59
N SER A 7 -14.41 9.83 13.43
CA SER A 7 -14.24 10.00 14.88
C SER A 7 -13.61 8.77 15.55
N ASP A 8 -13.89 7.59 15.01
CA ASP A 8 -13.47 6.30 15.59
C ASP A 8 -12.08 5.86 15.10
N ILE A 9 -11.47 6.60 14.17
CA ILE A 9 -10.11 6.29 13.70
C ILE A 9 -9.11 6.79 14.73
N SER A 10 -8.46 5.86 15.42
CA SER A 10 -7.35 6.20 16.30
C SER A 10 -6.19 6.84 15.53
N ALA A 11 -5.49 7.80 16.16
CA ALA A 11 -4.31 8.42 15.57
C ALA A 11 -3.24 7.37 15.19
N GLN A 12 -3.13 6.29 15.97
CA GLN A 12 -2.24 5.17 15.69
C GLN A 12 -2.61 4.46 14.38
N MET A 13 -3.88 4.11 14.18
CA MET A 13 -4.37 3.49 12.95
C MET A 13 -4.08 4.39 11.74
N PHE A 14 -4.37 5.69 11.86
CA PHE A 14 -4.12 6.64 10.78
C PHE A 14 -2.64 6.67 10.36
N VAL A 15 -1.73 6.79 11.33
CA VAL A 15 -0.28 6.83 11.07
C VAL A 15 0.19 5.49 10.48
N THR A 16 -0.29 4.36 10.98
CA THR A 16 0.03 3.04 10.42
C THR A 16 -0.36 2.96 8.95
N VAL A 17 -1.61 3.27 8.61
CA VAL A 17 -2.09 3.25 7.22
C VAL A 17 -1.25 4.19 6.36
N LEU A 18 -1.00 5.41 6.83
CA LEU A 18 -0.19 6.41 6.12
C LEU A 18 1.21 5.88 5.77
N LEU A 19 1.90 5.27 6.74
CA LEU A 19 3.25 4.71 6.55
C LEU A 19 3.27 3.61 5.48
N PHE A 20 2.30 2.69 5.51
CA PHE A 20 2.20 1.66 4.47
C PHE A 20 1.85 2.23 3.11
N LEU A 21 1.01 3.27 3.05
CA LEU A 21 0.57 3.90 1.81
C LEU A 21 1.72 4.62 1.10
N ILE A 22 2.61 5.27 1.86
CA ILE A 22 3.83 5.91 1.34
C ILE A 22 4.77 4.88 0.68
N VAL A 23 4.74 3.61 1.10
CA VAL A 23 5.54 2.53 0.48
C VAL A 23 4.79 1.86 -0.68
N LEU A 24 3.51 1.58 -0.51
CA LEU A 24 2.69 0.89 -1.52
C LEU A 24 2.55 1.72 -2.80
N ALA A 25 2.18 3.00 -2.67
CA ALA A 25 1.93 3.87 -3.82
C ALA A 25 3.12 3.95 -4.80
N PRO A 26 4.38 4.21 -4.38
CA PRO A 26 5.51 4.24 -5.30
C PRO A 26 5.87 2.86 -5.85
N LEU A 27 5.70 1.76 -5.12
CA LEU A 27 5.97 0.42 -5.66
C LEU A 27 5.09 0.11 -6.87
N PHE A 28 3.79 0.37 -6.78
CA PHE A 28 2.89 0.18 -7.90
C PHE A 28 3.17 1.18 -9.04
N SER A 29 3.35 2.47 -8.71
CA SER A 29 3.65 3.51 -9.71
C SER A 29 4.93 3.22 -10.51
N LEU A 30 6.02 2.88 -9.81
CA LEU A 30 7.29 2.49 -10.45
C LEU A 30 7.15 1.17 -11.21
N GLY A 31 6.39 0.20 -10.69
CA GLY A 31 6.09 -1.04 -11.39
C GLY A 31 5.46 -0.78 -12.76
N ILE A 32 4.40 0.04 -12.80
CA ILE A 32 3.72 0.43 -14.04
C ILE A 32 4.68 1.15 -14.98
N LEU A 33 5.44 2.13 -14.45
CA LEU A 33 6.43 2.87 -15.24
C LEU A 33 7.46 1.93 -15.90
N ARG A 34 7.97 0.93 -15.16
CA ARG A 34 8.94 -0.04 -15.69
C ARG A 34 8.31 -0.95 -16.76
N LEU A 35 7.04 -1.31 -16.61
CA LEU A 35 6.32 -2.08 -17.63
C LEU A 35 6.17 -1.28 -18.92
N PHE A 36 5.83 0.02 -18.84
CA PHE A 36 5.78 0.90 -20.01
C PHE A 36 7.16 1.14 -20.65
N GLN A 37 8.24 1.10 -19.87
CA GLN A 37 9.61 1.13 -20.39
C GLN A 37 10.06 -0.22 -21.01
N SER A 38 9.15 -1.18 -21.23
CA SER A 38 9.45 -2.55 -21.66
C SER A 38 10.41 -3.33 -20.73
N LYS A 39 10.66 -2.84 -19.51
CA LYS A 39 11.49 -3.50 -18.48
C LYS A 39 10.64 -4.48 -17.68
N LYS A 40 10.12 -5.52 -18.35
CA LYS A 40 9.12 -6.47 -17.81
C LYS A 40 9.55 -7.10 -16.48
N LYS A 41 10.78 -7.61 -16.38
CA LYS A 41 11.30 -8.22 -15.13
C LYS A 41 11.25 -7.25 -13.95
N ALA A 42 11.77 -6.03 -14.14
CA ALA A 42 11.77 -5.02 -13.10
C ALA A 42 10.35 -4.58 -12.72
N GLY A 43 9.47 -4.38 -13.72
CA GLY A 43 8.07 -4.02 -13.49
C GLY A 43 7.32 -5.07 -12.66
N PHE A 44 7.43 -6.34 -13.02
CA PHE A 44 6.81 -7.42 -12.25
C PHE A 44 7.42 -7.57 -10.85
N MET A 45 8.72 -7.33 -10.68
CA MET A 45 9.36 -7.36 -9.36
C MET A 45 8.80 -6.28 -8.44
N TYR A 46 8.63 -5.04 -8.93
CA TYR A 46 7.99 -3.97 -8.16
C TYR A 46 6.53 -4.29 -7.82
N MET A 47 5.76 -4.85 -8.77
CA MET A 47 4.39 -5.27 -8.55
C MET A 47 4.29 -6.34 -7.46
N LEU A 48 5.14 -7.37 -7.54
CA LEU A 48 5.18 -8.45 -6.55
C LEU A 48 5.56 -7.93 -5.16
N SER A 49 6.55 -7.05 -5.08
CA SER A 49 6.92 -6.37 -3.83
C SER A 49 5.76 -5.55 -3.27
N GLY A 50 5.01 -4.83 -4.11
CA GLY A 50 3.82 -4.10 -3.70
C GLY A 50 2.74 -5.02 -3.09
N VAL A 51 2.48 -6.16 -3.73
CA VAL A 51 1.54 -7.17 -3.20
C VAL A 51 2.04 -7.74 -1.86
N LEU A 52 3.33 -8.05 -1.73
CA LEU A 52 3.89 -8.54 -0.47
C LEU A 52 3.74 -7.52 0.68
N VAL A 53 4.03 -6.24 0.42
CA VAL A 53 3.83 -5.17 1.41
C VAL A 53 2.35 -5.04 1.78
N TYR A 54 1.43 -5.20 0.83
CA TYR A 54 -0.01 -5.17 1.10
C TYR A 54 -0.45 -6.33 1.98
N VAL A 55 0.06 -7.54 1.74
CA VAL A 55 -0.21 -8.71 2.59
C VAL A 55 0.30 -8.48 4.01
N VAL A 56 1.50 -7.92 4.17
CA VAL A 56 2.05 -7.54 5.47
C VAL A 56 1.18 -6.49 6.15
N PHE A 57 0.73 -5.46 5.42
CA PHE A 57 -0.19 -4.45 5.93
C PHE A 57 -1.50 -5.06 6.43
N GLN A 58 -2.16 -5.91 5.63
CA GLN A 58 -3.40 -6.58 6.02
C GLN A 58 -3.22 -7.45 7.26
N THR A 59 -2.11 -8.19 7.33
CA THR A 59 -1.77 -9.02 8.49
C THR A 59 -1.54 -8.18 9.73
N PHE A 60 -0.81 -7.07 9.60
CA PHE A 60 -0.57 -6.12 10.68
C PHE A 60 -1.89 -5.53 11.18
N MET A 61 -2.74 -5.04 10.27
CA MET A 61 -4.05 -4.50 10.63
C MET A 61 -4.87 -5.54 11.40
N SER A 62 -5.01 -6.76 10.88
CA SER A 62 -5.80 -7.81 11.54
C SER A 62 -5.30 -8.23 12.92
N ILE A 63 -4.01 -8.02 13.24
CA ILE A 63 -3.43 -8.41 14.54
C ILE A 63 -3.55 -7.26 15.55
N PHE A 64 -3.42 -6.02 15.11
CA PHE A 64 -3.30 -4.85 15.99
C PHE A 64 -4.54 -3.96 16.04
N PHE A 65 -5.51 -4.10 15.11
CA PHE A 65 -6.71 -3.29 15.01
C PHE A 65 -7.94 -4.14 14.61
#